data_AF-A0A1I5IGW7-F1
#
_entry.id   AF-A0A1I5IGW7-F1
#
_cell.length_a   1.000
_cell.length_b   1.000
_cell.length_c   1.000
_cell.angle_alpha   90.00
_cell.angle_beta   90.00
_cell.angle_gamma   90.00
#
_symmetry.space_group_name_H-M   'P 1'
#
loop_
_entity.id
_entity.type
_entity.pdbx_description
1 polymer ?
#
loop_
_entity_poly.entity_id
_entity_poly.type
_entity_poly.pdbx_seq_one_letter_code
_entity_poly.pdbx_strand_id
1 'polypeptide(L)'
;MKKFKSSHKKNKEKNHKELYDSIDKAKKHEKAERITYLESLSNQLRLPSDMLAGAPIITAIGRNELYIENYKGILEYNSNSIRILTKIGRVNIEGKNLNIEYFTNDEMKIIGMIFSIDFVTGKDLQRP
;
A
#
# COMPACT_ATOMS: atom_id res chain seq x y z
N MET A 1 -24.56 -41.43 19.26
CA MET A 1 -24.21 -42.05 17.95
C MET A 1 -23.23 -41.15 17.19
N LYS A 2 -22.01 -41.60 16.90
CA LYS A 2 -21.02 -40.83 16.11
C LYS A 2 -21.39 -40.91 14.62
N LYS A 3 -21.67 -39.77 13.97
CA LYS A 3 -21.95 -39.71 12.51
C LYS A 3 -20.71 -40.15 11.73
N PHE A 4 -20.77 -41.31 11.07
CA PHE A 4 -19.75 -41.76 10.12
C PHE A 4 -19.84 -40.89 8.85
N LYS A 5 -18.93 -39.91 8.70
CA LYS A 5 -18.77 -39.21 7.41
C LYS A 5 -18.10 -40.19 6.41
N SER A 6 -18.78 -40.47 5.30
CA SER A 6 -18.29 -41.31 4.18
C SER A 6 -16.92 -40.85 3.68
N SER A 7 -16.05 -41.82 3.36
CA SER A 7 -14.67 -41.62 2.89
C SER A 7 -14.58 -40.65 1.71
N HIS A 8 -15.58 -40.66 0.81
CA HIS A 8 -15.68 -39.72 -0.32
C HIS A 8 -15.77 -38.25 0.09
N LYS A 9 -16.40 -37.92 1.22
CA LYS A 9 -16.58 -36.54 1.68
C LYS A 9 -15.32 -36.00 2.36
N LYS A 10 -14.60 -36.87 3.11
CA LYS A 10 -13.31 -36.53 3.74
C LYS A 10 -12.21 -36.33 2.69
N ASN A 11 -12.21 -37.12 1.62
CA ASN A 11 -11.20 -37.01 0.57
C ASN A 11 -11.35 -35.70 -0.24
N LYS A 12 -12.59 -35.25 -0.47
CA LYS A 12 -12.87 -33.96 -1.14
C LYS A 12 -12.44 -32.75 -0.31
N GLU A 13 -12.68 -32.76 1.00
CA GLU A 13 -12.24 -31.70 1.92
C GLU A 13 -10.70 -31.64 2.05
N LYS A 14 -10.02 -32.79 2.10
CA LYS A 14 -8.55 -32.88 2.22
C LYS A 14 -7.83 -32.39 0.95
N ASN A 15 -8.25 -32.85 -0.22
CA ASN A 15 -7.67 -32.43 -1.50
C ASN A 15 -7.87 -30.93 -1.76
N HIS A 16 -9.04 -30.40 -1.38
CA HIS A 16 -9.30 -28.97 -1.47
C HIS A 16 -8.33 -28.20 -0.56
N LYS A 17 -8.10 -28.63 0.68
CA LYS A 17 -7.15 -27.96 1.58
C LYS A 17 -5.71 -28.00 1.05
N GLU A 18 -5.25 -29.15 0.59
CA GLU A 18 -3.90 -29.32 0.02
C GLU A 18 -3.67 -28.42 -1.22
N LEU A 19 -4.71 -28.24 -2.04
CA LEU A 19 -4.67 -27.34 -3.19
C LEU A 19 -4.44 -25.87 -2.76
N TYR A 20 -5.20 -25.35 -1.79
CA TYR A 20 -5.01 -23.97 -1.30
C TYR A 20 -3.63 -23.80 -0.63
N ASP A 21 -3.20 -24.79 0.17
CA ASP A 21 -1.89 -24.77 0.82
C ASP A 21 -0.73 -24.70 -0.21
N SER A 22 -0.88 -25.38 -1.36
CA SER A 22 0.11 -25.35 -2.44
C SER A 22 0.17 -24.00 -3.18
N ILE A 23 -0.98 -23.39 -3.43
CA ILE A 23 -1.09 -22.07 -4.06
C ILE A 23 -0.48 -20.99 -3.16
N ASP A 24 -0.73 -21.06 -1.85
CA ASP A 24 -0.19 -20.10 -0.89
C ASP A 24 1.33 -20.26 -0.73
N LYS A 25 1.85 -21.50 -0.75
CA LYS A 25 3.30 -21.75 -0.80
C LYS A 25 3.96 -21.18 -2.05
N ALA A 26 3.34 -21.37 -3.22
CA ALA A 26 3.86 -20.84 -4.48
C ALA A 26 3.92 -19.30 -4.46
N LYS A 27 2.83 -18.63 -4.02
CA LYS A 27 2.80 -17.16 -3.84
C LYS A 27 3.84 -16.66 -2.84
N LYS A 28 4.11 -17.42 -1.77
CA LYS A 28 5.13 -17.08 -0.77
C LYS A 28 6.54 -17.20 -1.34
N HIS A 29 6.80 -18.22 -2.17
CA HIS A 29 8.08 -18.42 -2.84
C HIS A 29 8.35 -17.31 -3.87
N GLU A 30 7.38 -17.02 -4.73
CA GLU A 30 7.44 -15.93 -5.72
C GLU A 30 7.72 -14.57 -5.04
N LYS A 31 7.05 -14.29 -3.91
CA LYS A 31 7.29 -13.08 -3.13
C LYS A 31 8.70 -13.03 -2.54
N ALA A 32 9.23 -14.15 -2.06
CA ALA A 32 10.59 -14.22 -1.50
C ALA A 32 11.64 -14.01 -2.59
N GLU A 33 11.50 -14.66 -3.75
CA GLU A 33 12.39 -14.48 -4.90
C GLU A 33 12.40 -13.02 -5.38
N ARG A 34 11.24 -12.37 -5.43
CA ARG A 34 11.13 -10.95 -5.76
C ARG A 34 11.87 -10.05 -4.77
N ILE A 35 11.77 -10.32 -3.47
CA ILE A 35 12.48 -9.57 -2.43
C ILE A 35 14.00 -9.73 -2.61
N THR A 36 14.48 -10.97 -2.76
CA THR A 36 15.90 -11.26 -2.98
C THR A 36 16.43 -10.58 -4.25
N TYR A 37 15.65 -10.57 -5.33
CA TYR A 37 16.02 -9.89 -6.58
C TYR A 37 16.12 -8.37 -6.41
N LEU A 38 15.15 -7.76 -5.74
CA LEU A 38 15.18 -6.32 -5.43
C LEU A 38 16.37 -5.96 -4.54
N GLU A 39 16.69 -6.78 -3.54
CA GLU A 39 17.86 -6.57 -2.67
C GLU A 39 19.18 -6.67 -3.45
N SER A 40 19.30 -7.63 -4.37
CA SER A 40 20.45 -7.74 -5.28
C SER A 40 20.59 -6.50 -6.18
N LEU A 41 19.49 -6.02 -6.78
CA LEU A 41 19.48 -4.81 -7.60
C LEU A 41 19.80 -3.55 -6.78
N SER A 42 19.30 -3.42 -5.55
CA SER A 42 19.64 -2.33 -4.62
C SER A 42 21.14 -2.25 -4.40
N ASN A 43 21.77 -3.40 -4.13
CA ASN A 43 23.21 -3.49 -3.88
C ASN A 43 24.04 -3.13 -5.12
N GLN A 44 23.60 -3.55 -6.31
CA GLN A 44 24.28 -3.23 -7.58
C GLN A 44 24.13 -1.77 -7.99
N LEU A 45 22.94 -1.19 -7.82
CA LEU A 45 22.61 0.17 -8.25
C LEU A 45 22.78 1.24 -7.14
N ARG A 46 23.13 0.83 -5.91
CA ARG A 46 23.15 1.66 -4.69
C ARG A 46 21.84 2.44 -4.46
N LEU A 47 20.72 1.89 -4.91
CA LEU A 47 19.41 2.52 -4.74
C LEU A 47 18.91 2.29 -3.31
N PRO A 48 18.40 3.33 -2.61
CA PRO A 48 17.78 3.15 -1.31
C PRO A 48 16.63 2.13 -1.37
N SER A 49 16.52 1.28 -0.36
CA SER A 49 15.46 0.27 -0.20
C SER A 49 14.05 0.82 -0.42
N ASP A 50 13.85 2.09 -0.09
CA ASP A 50 12.55 2.74 -0.05
C ASP A 50 12.05 3.06 -1.48
N MET A 51 12.95 3.30 -2.42
CA MET A 51 12.62 3.41 -3.85
C MET A 51 12.11 2.09 -4.39
N LEU A 52 12.72 0.97 -4.00
CA LEU A 52 12.29 -0.37 -4.42
C LEU A 52 10.97 -0.79 -3.77
N ALA A 53 10.68 -0.29 -2.56
CA ALA A 53 9.42 -0.50 -1.87
C ALA A 53 8.25 0.29 -2.47
N GLY A 54 8.53 1.25 -3.38
CA GLY A 54 7.53 2.17 -3.93
C GLY A 54 7.03 3.14 -2.86
N ALA A 55 7.95 3.75 -2.12
CA ALA A 55 7.64 4.82 -1.19
C ALA A 55 6.93 5.99 -1.91
N PRO A 56 5.99 6.69 -1.24
CA PRO A 56 5.37 7.88 -1.79
C PRO A 56 6.43 8.95 -2.05
N ILE A 57 6.36 9.57 -3.23
CA ILE A 57 7.17 10.75 -3.55
C ILE A 57 6.26 11.95 -3.39
N ILE A 58 6.73 12.93 -2.62
CA ILE A 58 6.00 14.15 -2.30
C ILE A 58 6.81 15.34 -2.79
N THR A 59 6.26 16.11 -3.71
CA THR A 59 6.87 17.34 -4.24
C THR A 59 5.98 18.52 -3.87
N ALA A 60 6.46 19.39 -2.99
CA ALA A 60 5.74 20.60 -2.58
C ALA A 60 6.32 21.84 -3.28
N ILE A 61 5.46 22.65 -3.89
CA ILE A 61 5.85 23.94 -4.50
C ILE A 61 5.20 25.06 -3.68
N GLY A 62 6.04 25.75 -2.90
CA GLY A 62 5.57 26.71 -1.91
C GLY A 62 4.61 26.06 -0.91
N ARG A 63 3.56 26.79 -0.53
CA ARG A 63 2.47 26.28 0.32
C ARG A 63 1.19 26.04 -0.48
N ASN A 64 1.27 26.06 -1.81
CA ASN A 64 0.12 26.21 -2.68
C ASN A 64 -0.14 24.98 -3.54
N GLU A 65 0.90 24.18 -3.78
CA GLU A 65 0.82 23.00 -4.64
C GLU A 65 1.57 21.82 -4.01
N LEU A 66 1.01 20.64 -4.16
CA LEU A 66 1.58 19.38 -3.73
C LEU A 66 1.33 18.33 -4.79
N TYR A 67 2.39 17.64 -5.19
CA TYR A 67 2.33 16.48 -6.07
C TYR A 67 2.62 15.22 -5.27
N ILE A 68 1.83 14.18 -5.49
CA ILE A 68 1.95 12.90 -4.80
C ILE A 68 2.00 11.78 -5.82
N GLU A 69 3.08 11.01 -5.81
CA GLU A 69 3.25 9.80 -6.62
C GLU A 69 3.25 8.54 -5.74
N ASN A 70 3.15 7.36 -6.37
CA ASN A 70 3.16 6.05 -5.70
C ASN A 70 2.06 5.90 -4.62
N TYR A 71 0.92 6.55 -4.83
CA TYR A 71 -0.23 6.42 -3.96
C TYR A 71 -1.10 5.23 -4.39
N LYS A 72 -1.90 4.70 -3.46
CA LYS A 72 -2.85 3.60 -3.68
C LYS A 72 -4.30 4.09 -3.78
N GLY A 73 -4.62 5.20 -3.14
CA GLY A 73 -5.96 5.76 -3.17
C GLY A 73 -6.13 6.92 -2.18
N ILE A 74 -7.25 7.61 -2.31
CA ILE A 74 -7.68 8.68 -1.40
C ILE A 74 -8.55 8.04 -0.31
N LEU A 75 -8.24 8.31 0.95
CA LEU A 75 -9.00 7.85 2.12
C LEU A 75 -10.01 8.89 2.60
N GLU A 76 -9.62 10.17 2.57
CA GLU A 76 -10.43 11.29 3.00
C GLU A 76 -10.11 12.50 2.13
N TYR A 77 -11.13 13.26 1.76
CA TYR A 77 -10.97 14.50 1.02
C TYR A 77 -12.04 15.51 1.45
N ASN A 78 -11.58 16.64 1.98
CA ASN A 78 -12.37 17.84 2.19
C ASN A 78 -11.48 19.09 2.03
N SER A 79 -12.06 20.28 2.16
CA SER A 79 -11.35 21.56 1.98
C SER A 79 -10.23 21.83 2.98
N ASN A 80 -10.11 21.03 4.04
CA ASN A 80 -9.20 21.26 5.16
C ASN A 80 -8.27 20.08 5.44
N SER A 81 -8.64 18.86 5.04
CA SER A 81 -7.90 17.63 5.26
C SER A 81 -7.98 16.74 4.01
N ILE A 82 -6.83 16.24 3.57
CA ILE A 82 -6.71 15.18 2.56
C ILE A 82 -5.87 14.06 3.15
N ARG A 83 -6.36 12.82 3.06
CA ARG A 83 -5.62 11.64 3.52
C ARG A 83 -5.43 10.67 2.37
N ILE A 84 -4.19 10.34 2.08
CA ILE A 84 -3.79 9.51 0.95
C ILE A 84 -3.17 8.21 1.44
N LEU A 85 -3.67 7.07 0.95
CA LEU A 85 -3.09 5.75 1.21
C LEU A 85 -1.89 5.51 0.29
N THR A 86 -0.82 4.92 0.82
CA THR A 86 0.40 4.57 0.08
C THR A 86 0.77 3.10 0.35
N LYS A 87 1.86 2.60 -0.24
CA LYS A 87 2.35 1.25 0.05
C LYS A 87 2.85 1.07 1.49
N ILE A 88 3.34 2.12 2.12
CA ILE A 88 4.04 2.06 3.42
C ILE A 88 3.26 2.73 4.57
N GLY A 89 2.09 3.33 4.30
CA GLY A 89 1.30 4.02 5.30
C GLY A 89 0.27 4.94 4.67
N ARG A 90 -0.06 6.04 5.36
CA ARG A 90 -0.84 7.15 4.81
C ARG A 90 -0.09 8.47 4.93
N VAL A 91 -0.38 9.37 4.01
CA VAL A 91 0.05 10.78 4.04
C VAL A 91 -1.18 11.61 4.37
N ASN A 92 -1.12 12.39 5.43
CA ASN A 92 -2.16 13.33 5.82
C ASN A 92 -1.70 14.74 5.43
N ILE A 93 -2.56 15.49 4.78
CA ILE A 93 -2.34 16.89 4.40
C ILE A 93 -3.42 17.72 5.09
N GLU A 94 -2.99 18.66 5.92
CA GLU A 94 -3.89 19.61 6.58
C GLU A 94 -3.71 21.00 5.98
N GLY A 95 -4.78 21.77 5.88
CA GLY A 95 -4.76 23.04 5.17
C GLY A 95 -6.10 23.79 5.12
N LYS A 96 -6.20 24.68 4.12
CA LYS A 96 -7.40 25.44 3.81
C LYS A 96 -7.59 25.55 2.30
N ASN A 97 -8.84 25.42 1.86
CA ASN A 97 -9.22 25.39 0.44
C ASN A 97 -8.41 24.34 -0.34
N LEU A 98 -8.16 23.19 0.29
CA LEU A 98 -7.50 22.07 -0.38
C LEU A 98 -8.42 21.54 -1.49
N ASN A 99 -7.85 21.37 -2.68
CA ASN A 99 -8.53 20.80 -3.82
C ASN A 99 -7.61 19.86 -4.59
N ILE A 100 -8.08 18.66 -4.92
CA ILE A 100 -7.36 17.78 -5.85
C ILE A 100 -7.64 18.30 -7.26
N GLU A 101 -6.65 18.96 -7.87
CA GLU A 101 -6.78 19.53 -9.21
C GLU A 101 -6.88 18.42 -10.27
N TYR A 102 -6.07 17.38 -10.13
CA TYR A 102 -6.16 16.16 -10.93
C TYR A 102 -5.57 14.96 -10.18
N PHE A 103 -5.96 13.76 -10.58
CA PHE A 103 -5.36 12.52 -10.12
C PHE A 103 -5.42 11.45 -11.22
N THR A 104 -4.32 10.72 -11.36
CA THR A 104 -4.11 9.61 -12.30
C THR A 104 -3.55 8.42 -11.54
N ASN A 105 -3.45 7.24 -12.15
CA ASN A 105 -2.87 6.07 -11.46
C ASN A 105 -1.43 6.29 -10.96
N ASP A 106 -0.70 7.23 -11.56
CA ASP A 106 0.73 7.43 -11.28
C ASP A 106 0.97 8.63 -10.35
N GLU A 107 0.22 9.73 -10.54
CA GLU A 107 0.39 10.97 -9.79
C GLU A 107 -0.91 11.71 -9.48
N MET A 108 -0.86 12.57 -8.46
CA MET A 108 -1.94 13.47 -8.05
C MET A 108 -1.38 14.86 -7.78
N LYS A 109 -2.15 15.90 -8.16
CA LYS A 109 -1.88 17.28 -7.77
C LYS A 109 -2.96 17.80 -6.84
N ILE A 110 -2.53 18.33 -5.70
CA ILE A 110 -3.33 19.04 -4.71
C ILE A 110 -2.94 20.51 -4.76
N ILE A 111 -3.94 21.38 -4.78
CA ILE A 111 -3.78 22.83 -4.65
C ILE A 111 -4.49 23.31 -3.39
N GLY A 112 -4.10 24.48 -2.87
CA GLY A 112 -4.70 25.09 -1.68
C GLY A 112 -3.65 25.56 -0.70
N MET A 113 -4.02 26.09 0.46
CA MET A 113 -3.06 26.53 1.46
C MET A 113 -2.66 25.37 2.37
N ILE A 114 -1.45 24.85 2.19
CA ILE A 114 -0.92 23.69 2.91
C ILE A 114 -0.32 24.12 4.26
N PHE A 115 -0.78 23.50 5.35
CA PHE A 115 -0.31 23.75 6.71
C PHE A 115 0.70 22.69 7.16
N SER A 116 0.37 21.41 6.99
CA SER A 116 1.26 20.29 7.33
C SER A 116 1.11 19.13 6.35
N ILE A 117 2.15 18.29 6.32
CA ILE A 117 2.20 17.02 5.61
C ILE A 117 2.78 15.99 6.58
N ASP A 118 1.96 15.03 7.00
CA ASP A 118 2.28 14.08 8.06
C ASP A 118 2.23 12.64 7.54
N PHE A 119 3.25 11.84 7.85
CA PHE A 119 3.31 10.44 7.47
C PHE A 119 2.92 9.56 8.65
N VAL A 120 1.93 8.69 8.46
CA VAL A 120 1.46 7.74 9.49
C VAL A 120 1.71 6.31 9.00
N THR A 121 2.51 5.55 9.74
CA THR A 121 2.83 4.15 9.40
C THR A 121 1.75 3.18 9.89
N GLY A 122 1.72 1.98 9.31
CA GLY A 122 0.67 0.98 9.53
C GLY A 122 0.43 0.54 10.99
N LYS A 123 1.38 0.76 11.91
CA LYS A 123 1.21 0.48 13.35
C LYS A 123 0.34 1.52 14.07
N ASP A 124 0.22 2.73 13.51
CA ASP A 124 -0.52 3.85 14.11
C ASP A 124 -1.89 4.10 13.47
N LEU A 125 -2.31 3.24 12.52
CA LEU A 125 -3.63 3.29 11.87
C LEU A 125 -4.80 2.93 12.80
N GLN A 126 -4.54 2.58 14.07
CA GLN A 126 -5.56 2.30 15.10
C GLN A 126 -5.75 3.43 16.12
N ARG A 127 -5.02 4.55 16.03
CA ARG A 127 -5.27 5.69 16.92
C ARG A 127 -6.35 6.59 16.31
N PRO A 128 -7.35 7.02 17.12
CA PRO A 128 -8.48 7.81 16.67
C PRO A 128 -8.05 9.13 16.01
#